data_AF-A0A7Y5GPB4-F1
#
_entry.id   AF-A0A7Y5GPB4-F1
#
_cell.length_a   1.000
_cell.length_b   1.000
_cell.length_c   1.000
_cell.angle_alpha   90.00
_cell.angle_beta   90.00
_cell.angle_gamma   90.00
#
_symmetry.space_group_name_H-M   'P 1'
#
loop_
_entity.id
_entity.type
_entity.pdbx_description
1 polymer ?
#
loop_
_entity_poly.entity_id
_entity_poly.type
_entity_poly.pdbx_seq_one_letter_code
_entity_poly.pdbx_strand_id
1 'polypeptide(L)'
;EDYRAKGFFKEALVNFVALLGWNAGDDREFYYLNELAEKFELERVNKAGAVFDIEKLNWLNAEHLRAKDPADLIEPLKAELNSAGIDFSGRSDEYLKSVIIAMRERVSFVKEYIEKSPYFFLPVAQYDETSKLKNWKPETGPQMLRLKEEFAKLGENPSKEEYEVALKLVATELNIGAGKLIHPLRLAVSGMPAGPGVYDILVILGKEETINRIEKAVSIL
;
A
#
# COMPACT_ATOMS: atom_id res chain seq x y z
N GLU A 1 -14.06 14.71 20.62
CA GLU A 1 -13.20 14.70 19.42
C GLU A 1 -14.00 14.14 18.25
N ASP A 2 -13.82 14.65 17.04
CA ASP A 2 -14.56 14.19 15.87
C ASP A 2 -13.81 13.03 15.19
N TYR A 3 -14.25 11.78 15.45
CA TYR A 3 -13.70 10.58 14.81
C TYR A 3 -13.84 10.62 13.28
N ARG A 4 -14.86 11.31 12.75
CA ARG A 4 -14.99 11.49 11.30
C ARG A 4 -13.85 12.33 10.75
N ALA A 5 -13.47 13.42 11.44
CA ALA A 5 -12.33 14.25 11.07
C ALA A 5 -10.99 13.49 11.15
N LYS A 6 -10.90 12.45 11.99
CA LYS A 6 -9.73 11.55 12.04
C LYS A 6 -9.69 10.52 10.90
N GLY A 7 -10.74 10.44 10.07
CA GLY A 7 -10.81 9.54 8.92
C GLY A 7 -11.49 8.20 9.19
N PHE A 8 -12.17 8.03 10.33
CA PHE A 8 -12.91 6.80 10.61
C PHE A 8 -14.14 6.67 9.71
N PHE A 9 -14.34 5.47 9.16
CA PHE A 9 -15.53 5.13 8.41
C PHE A 9 -16.74 5.04 9.35
N LYS A 10 -17.90 5.50 8.87
CA LYS A 10 -19.16 5.40 9.61
C LYS A 10 -19.46 3.95 9.98
N GLU A 11 -19.20 3.01 9.08
CA GLU A 11 -19.48 1.58 9.27
C GLU A 11 -18.61 1.00 10.38
N ALA A 12 -17.34 1.38 10.43
CA ALA A 12 -16.42 0.97 11.49
C ALA A 12 -16.83 1.53 12.86
N LEU A 13 -17.25 2.80 12.92
CA LEU A 13 -17.75 3.41 14.16
C LEU A 13 -19.02 2.74 14.65
N VAL A 14 -19.97 2.46 13.75
CA VAL A 14 -21.23 1.79 14.10
C VAL A 14 -20.96 0.36 14.58
N ASN A 15 -20.11 -0.39 13.87
CA ASN A 15 -19.70 -1.73 14.27
C ASN A 15 -19.00 -1.71 15.63
N PHE A 16 -18.09 -0.76 15.86
CA PHE A 16 -17.37 -0.65 17.12
C PHE A 16 -18.32 -0.33 18.29
N VAL A 17 -19.20 0.67 18.11
CA VAL A 17 -20.19 1.06 19.14
C VAL A 17 -21.16 -0.09 19.42
N ALA A 18 -21.57 -0.84 18.40
CA ALA A 18 -22.42 -2.01 18.61
C ALA A 18 -21.74 -3.09 19.46
N LEU A 19 -20.42 -3.25 19.40
CA LEU A 19 -19.68 -4.19 20.25
C LEU A 19 -19.41 -3.67 21.67
N LEU A 20 -19.71 -2.40 21.96
CA LEU A 20 -19.57 -1.83 23.30
C LEU A 20 -20.72 -2.32 24.20
N GLY A 21 -20.51 -3.48 24.80
CA GLY A 21 -21.47 -4.07 25.73
C GLY A 21 -22.49 -4.98 25.06
N TRP A 22 -22.35 -5.31 23.78
CA TRP A 22 -23.18 -6.33 23.11
C TRP A 22 -22.28 -7.30 22.33
N ASN A 23 -22.69 -8.57 22.28
CA ASN A 23 -22.01 -9.64 21.55
C ASN A 23 -23.05 -10.50 20.84
N ALA A 24 -22.77 -10.91 19.61
CA ALA A 24 -23.70 -11.67 18.77
C ALA A 24 -23.79 -13.17 19.15
N GLY A 25 -23.18 -13.59 20.27
CA GLY A 25 -23.00 -14.97 20.71
C GLY A 25 -22.02 -15.78 19.87
N ASP A 26 -21.14 -15.10 19.13
CA ASP A 26 -20.07 -15.70 18.35
C ASP A 26 -18.76 -14.91 18.57
N ASP A 27 -17.67 -15.42 17.99
CA ASP A 27 -16.33 -14.82 18.06
C ASP A 27 -16.10 -13.77 16.94
N ARG A 28 -17.14 -13.43 16.18
CA ARG A 28 -17.03 -12.49 15.05
C ARG A 28 -17.12 -11.06 15.59
N GLU A 29 -16.20 -10.21 15.15
CA GLU A 29 -16.18 -8.78 15.53
C GLU A 29 -16.46 -7.84 14.35
N PHE A 30 -16.21 -8.27 13.12
CA PHE A 30 -16.50 -7.48 11.93
C PHE A 30 -17.94 -7.69 11.46
N TYR A 31 -18.74 -6.63 11.38
CA TYR A 31 -20.13 -6.66 10.92
C TYR A 31 -20.48 -5.50 10.00
N TYR A 32 -21.33 -5.79 9.03
CA TYR A 32 -22.11 -4.78 8.35
C TYR A 32 -23.34 -4.39 9.19
N LEU A 33 -23.89 -3.20 8.93
CA LEU A 33 -25.03 -2.68 9.68
C LEU A 33 -26.28 -3.58 9.59
N ASN A 34 -26.55 -4.15 8.42
CA ASN A 34 -27.67 -5.09 8.25
C ASN A 34 -27.48 -6.36 9.09
N GLU A 35 -26.26 -6.88 9.18
CA GLU A 35 -25.96 -8.06 10.00
C GLU A 35 -26.10 -7.76 11.50
N LEU A 36 -25.69 -6.56 11.93
CA LEU A 36 -25.93 -6.10 13.30
C LEU A 36 -27.42 -6.05 13.60
N ALA A 37 -28.22 -5.47 12.70
CA ALA A 37 -29.66 -5.36 12.86
C ALA A 37 -30.36 -6.73 12.90
N GLU A 38 -29.92 -7.67 12.06
CA GLU A 38 -30.45 -9.04 12.02
C GLU A 38 -30.12 -9.85 13.27
N LYS A 39 -28.91 -9.67 13.83
CA LYS A 39 -28.44 -10.43 14.99
C LYS A 39 -28.79 -9.80 16.35
N PHE A 40 -29.24 -8.55 16.37
CA PHE A 40 -29.43 -7.82 17.61
C PHE A 40 -30.53 -8.42 18.49
N GLU A 41 -30.15 -8.83 19.70
CA GLU A 41 -31.03 -9.28 20.78
C GLU A 41 -30.71 -8.50 22.05
N LEU A 42 -31.72 -7.90 22.69
CA LEU A 42 -31.54 -7.05 23.88
C LEU A 42 -30.98 -7.85 25.07
N GLU A 43 -31.30 -9.13 25.14
CA GLU A 43 -30.87 -10.09 26.15
C GLU A 43 -29.35 -10.29 26.15
N ARG A 44 -28.67 -9.99 25.03
CA ARG A 44 -27.21 -10.10 24.88
C ARG A 44 -26.46 -8.81 25.21
N VAL A 45 -27.16 -7.79 25.70
CA VAL A 45 -26.53 -6.56 26.19
C VAL A 45 -26.00 -6.80 27.61
N ASN A 46 -24.69 -6.72 27.76
CA ASN A 46 -23.97 -6.86 29.02
C ASN A 46 -24.24 -5.66 29.93
N LYS A 47 -24.45 -5.93 31.23
CA LYS A 47 -24.66 -4.90 32.26
C LYS A 47 -23.36 -4.24 32.75
N ALA A 48 -22.21 -4.82 32.43
CA ALA A 48 -20.91 -4.27 32.77
C ALA A 48 -20.58 -3.05 31.88
N GLY A 49 -19.80 -2.11 32.41
CA GLY A 49 -19.33 -0.97 31.62
C GLY A 49 -18.48 -1.42 30.44
N ALA A 50 -18.76 -0.88 29.25
CA ALA A 50 -17.95 -1.15 28.08
C ALA A 50 -16.62 -0.39 28.15
N VAL A 51 -15.52 -1.07 27.85
CA VAL A 51 -14.19 -0.44 27.73
C VAL A 51 -14.03 0.09 26.32
N PHE A 52 -13.72 1.38 26.20
CA PHE A 52 -13.38 1.98 24.91
C PHE A 52 -11.95 1.58 24.53
N ASP A 53 -11.82 0.73 23.52
CA ASP A 53 -10.53 0.28 22.98
C ASP A 53 -10.27 0.92 21.61
N ILE A 54 -9.30 1.83 21.55
CA ILE A 54 -8.93 2.52 20.31
C ILE A 54 -8.21 1.61 19.30
N GLU A 55 -7.47 0.60 19.76
CA GLU A 55 -6.77 -0.34 18.89
C GLU A 55 -7.79 -1.22 18.16
N LYS A 56 -8.83 -1.68 18.89
CA LYS A 56 -9.96 -2.38 18.29
C LYS A 56 -10.71 -1.54 17.26
N LEU A 57 -10.96 -0.26 17.55
CA LEU A 57 -11.59 0.64 16.60
C LEU A 57 -10.72 0.84 15.34
N ASN A 58 -9.40 0.99 15.49
CA ASN A 58 -8.46 1.07 14.36
C ASN A 58 -8.47 -0.21 13.51
N TRP A 59 -8.48 -1.38 14.16
CA TRP A 59 -8.57 -2.66 13.48
C TRP A 59 -9.88 -2.79 12.69
N LEU A 60 -11.03 -2.48 13.31
CA LEU A 60 -12.31 -2.45 12.62
C LEU A 60 -12.31 -1.47 11.43
N ASN A 61 -11.69 -0.30 11.59
CA ASN A 61 -11.58 0.65 10.49
C ASN A 61 -10.80 0.08 9.31
N ALA A 62 -9.71 -0.64 9.58
CA ALA A 62 -8.92 -1.32 8.56
C ALA A 62 -9.70 -2.46 7.89
N GLU A 63 -10.46 -3.26 8.65
CA GLU A 63 -11.33 -4.29 8.07
C GLU A 63 -12.42 -3.69 7.17
N HIS A 64 -13.08 -2.61 7.61
CA HIS A 64 -14.07 -1.90 6.80
C HIS A 64 -13.44 -1.24 5.57
N LEU A 65 -12.22 -0.73 5.65
CA LEU A 65 -11.45 -0.26 4.49
C LEU A 65 -11.21 -1.41 3.51
N ARG A 66 -10.70 -2.54 4.01
CA ARG A 66 -10.43 -3.75 3.21
C ARG A 66 -11.71 -4.37 2.64
N ALA A 67 -12.87 -4.16 3.23
CA ALA A 67 -14.12 -4.71 2.72
C ALA A 67 -14.72 -3.89 1.55
N LYS A 68 -14.32 -2.63 1.38
CA LYS A 68 -14.86 -1.75 0.32
C LYS A 68 -14.42 -2.18 -1.08
N ASP A 69 -15.24 -1.84 -2.07
CA ASP A 69 -14.82 -1.88 -3.46
C ASP A 69 -13.69 -0.84 -3.64
N PRO A 70 -12.55 -1.20 -4.24
CA PRO A 70 -11.49 -0.25 -4.53
C PRO A 70 -11.95 1.01 -5.29
N ALA A 71 -13.00 0.90 -6.12
CA ALA A 71 -13.57 2.04 -6.83
C ALA A 71 -14.19 3.09 -5.88
N ASP A 72 -14.78 2.65 -4.76
CA ASP A 72 -15.41 3.53 -3.77
C ASP A 72 -14.37 4.36 -2.98
N LEU A 73 -13.09 3.95 -3.04
CA LEU A 73 -11.98 4.62 -2.35
C LEU A 73 -11.25 5.65 -3.23
N ILE A 74 -11.58 5.74 -4.53
CA ILE A 74 -10.92 6.67 -5.46
C ILE A 74 -11.21 8.13 -5.07
N GLU A 75 -12.48 8.50 -4.92
CA GLU A 75 -12.86 9.88 -4.56
C GLU A 75 -12.34 10.30 -3.16
N PRO A 76 -12.44 9.45 -2.12
CA PRO A 76 -11.75 9.70 -0.85
C PRO A 76 -10.24 9.93 -1.01
N LEU A 77 -9.55 9.11 -1.81
CA LEU A 77 -8.11 9.26 -2.04
C LEU A 77 -7.78 10.57 -2.77
N LYS A 78 -8.57 10.95 -3.79
CA LYS A 78 -8.42 12.26 -4.46
C LYS A 78 -8.61 13.42 -3.49
N ALA A 79 -9.56 13.33 -2.56
CA ALA A 79 -9.76 14.37 -1.54
C ALA A 79 -8.55 14.50 -0.60
N GLU A 80 -7.94 13.37 -0.20
CA GLU A 80 -6.69 13.36 0.58
C GLU A 80 -5.52 13.95 -0.21
N LEU A 81 -5.37 13.60 -1.49
CA LEU A 81 -4.33 14.16 -2.37
C LEU A 81 -4.47 15.68 -2.52
N ASN A 82 -5.69 16.17 -2.76
CA ASN A 82 -5.98 17.59 -2.82
C ASN A 82 -5.66 18.31 -1.50
N SER A 83 -6.04 17.71 -0.37
CA SER A 83 -5.77 18.27 0.96
C SER A 83 -4.27 18.33 1.28
N ALA A 84 -3.50 17.36 0.77
CA ALA A 84 -2.05 17.32 0.85
C ALA A 84 -1.34 18.23 -0.18
N GLY A 85 -2.07 18.89 -1.08
CA GLY A 85 -1.49 19.71 -2.14
C GLY A 85 -0.71 18.91 -3.19
N ILE A 86 -1.04 17.63 -3.37
CA ILE A 86 -0.37 16.74 -4.32
C ILE A 86 -1.12 16.75 -5.64
N ASP A 87 -0.45 17.16 -6.71
CA ASP A 87 -1.00 17.09 -8.07
C ASP A 87 -1.07 15.62 -8.54
N PHE A 88 -2.26 15.22 -9.00
CA PHE A 88 -2.54 13.91 -9.57
C PHE A 88 -3.20 13.99 -10.95
N SER A 89 -3.21 15.15 -11.60
CA SER A 89 -3.81 15.36 -12.93
C SER A 89 -3.28 14.40 -14.01
N GLY A 90 -2.03 13.95 -13.88
CA GLY A 90 -1.42 12.94 -14.76
C GLY A 90 -1.74 11.48 -14.41
N ARG A 91 -2.64 11.21 -13.45
CA ARG A 91 -2.97 9.85 -12.97
C ARG A 91 -4.44 9.56 -13.20
N SER A 92 -4.73 8.47 -13.90
CA SER A 92 -6.11 8.03 -14.13
C SER A 92 -6.72 7.38 -12.89
N ASP A 93 -8.03 7.19 -12.91
CA ASP A 93 -8.75 6.47 -11.86
C ASP A 93 -8.30 5.00 -11.77
N GLU A 94 -7.93 4.38 -12.88
CA GLU A 94 -7.35 3.04 -12.94
C GLU A 94 -5.97 2.98 -12.26
N TYR A 95 -5.14 4.02 -12.41
CA TYR A 95 -3.88 4.13 -11.68
C TYR A 95 -4.15 4.18 -10.17
N LEU A 96 -5.04 5.08 -9.73
CA LEU A 96 -5.39 5.22 -8.31
C LEU A 96 -6.00 3.93 -7.75
N LYS A 97 -6.88 3.27 -8.50
CA LYS A 97 -7.44 1.97 -8.14
C LYS A 97 -6.35 0.90 -7.96
N SER A 98 -5.33 0.91 -8.82
CA SER A 98 -4.21 -0.03 -8.73
C SER A 98 -3.36 0.21 -7.47
N VAL A 99 -3.13 1.47 -7.10
CA VAL A 99 -2.49 1.84 -5.83
C VAL A 99 -3.33 1.38 -4.64
N ILE A 100 -4.64 1.64 -4.68
CA ILE A 100 -5.60 1.23 -3.63
C ILE A 100 -5.51 -0.28 -3.40
N ILE A 101 -5.55 -1.08 -4.48
CA ILE A 101 -5.47 -2.54 -4.41
C ILE A 101 -4.13 -2.99 -3.83
N ALA A 102 -3.00 -2.43 -4.30
CA ALA A 102 -1.67 -2.83 -3.85
C ALA A 102 -1.45 -2.55 -2.35
N MET A 103 -2.03 -1.46 -1.85
CA MET A 103 -1.79 -0.97 -0.49
C MET A 103 -2.88 -1.31 0.53
N ARG A 104 -4.06 -1.82 0.12
CA ARG A 104 -5.22 -2.07 1.00
C ARG A 104 -4.90 -2.89 2.26
N GLU A 105 -4.00 -3.87 2.14
CA GLU A 105 -3.60 -4.74 3.27
C GLU A 105 -2.65 -4.06 4.27
N ARG A 106 -2.18 -2.84 3.96
CA ARG A 106 -1.14 -2.11 4.71
C ARG A 106 -1.63 -0.81 5.32
N VAL A 107 -2.89 -0.46 5.06
CA VAL A 107 -3.49 0.80 5.49
C VAL A 107 -4.74 0.56 6.35
N SER A 108 -4.95 1.45 7.30
CA SER A 108 -6.14 1.52 8.14
C SER A 108 -7.00 2.74 7.80
N PHE A 109 -6.42 3.78 7.18
CA PHE A 109 -7.10 5.02 6.79
C PHE A 109 -6.75 5.41 5.35
N VAL A 110 -7.61 6.17 4.69
CA VAL A 110 -7.40 6.60 3.30
C VAL A 110 -6.14 7.45 3.14
N LYS A 111 -5.90 8.40 4.05
CA LYS A 111 -4.67 9.22 4.07
C LYS A 111 -3.38 8.40 4.07
N GLU A 112 -3.41 7.19 4.64
CA GLU A 112 -2.21 6.35 4.73
C GLU A 112 -1.78 5.78 3.37
N TYR A 113 -2.63 5.80 2.34
CA TYR A 113 -2.20 5.54 0.97
C TYR A 113 -1.10 6.52 0.54
N ILE A 114 -1.20 7.79 0.94
CA ILE A 114 -0.20 8.81 0.66
C ILE A 114 0.99 8.66 1.62
N GLU A 115 0.72 8.58 2.92
CA GLU A 115 1.77 8.56 3.96
C GLU A 115 2.68 7.34 3.85
N LYS A 116 2.14 6.16 3.53
CA LYS A 116 2.88 4.89 3.46
C LYS A 116 3.36 4.53 2.06
N SER A 117 2.86 5.21 1.01
CA SER A 117 3.35 5.01 -0.35
C SER A 117 3.48 6.31 -1.15
N PRO A 118 4.25 7.29 -0.63
CA PRO A 118 4.40 8.59 -1.28
C PRO A 118 5.02 8.47 -2.68
N TYR A 119 5.82 7.43 -2.91
CA TYR A 119 6.48 7.15 -4.19
C TYR A 119 5.52 6.88 -5.36
N PHE A 120 4.25 6.58 -5.12
CA PHE A 120 3.24 6.53 -6.19
C PHE A 120 2.78 7.92 -6.63
N PHE A 121 2.97 8.93 -5.80
CA PHE A 121 2.42 10.26 -6.00
C PHE A 121 3.48 11.34 -6.20
N LEU A 122 4.68 11.10 -5.67
CA LEU A 122 5.79 12.04 -5.63
C LEU A 122 7.07 11.38 -6.18
N PRO A 123 7.98 12.16 -6.77
CA PRO A 123 9.32 11.67 -7.10
C PRO A 123 10.04 11.16 -5.85
N VAL A 124 10.85 10.11 -6.02
CA VAL A 124 11.72 9.63 -4.93
C VAL A 124 12.76 10.72 -4.62
N ALA A 125 12.63 11.32 -3.44
CA ALA A 125 13.49 12.40 -2.96
C ALA A 125 14.59 11.91 -2.01
N GLN A 126 14.33 10.84 -1.26
CA GLN A 126 15.22 10.27 -0.26
C GLN A 126 15.16 8.74 -0.31
N TYR A 127 16.21 8.11 0.19
CA TYR A 127 16.34 6.66 0.28
C TYR A 127 16.58 6.30 1.74
N ASP A 128 15.83 5.33 2.25
CA ASP A 128 15.99 4.83 3.60
C ASP A 128 17.44 4.39 3.88
N GLU A 129 18.09 5.05 4.83
CA GLU A 129 19.52 4.86 5.13
C GLU A 129 19.83 3.43 5.59
N THR A 130 18.92 2.82 6.35
CA THR A 130 19.09 1.44 6.82
C THR A 130 19.08 0.45 5.64
N SER A 131 18.13 0.63 4.73
CA SER A 131 18.03 -0.18 3.50
C SER A 131 19.17 0.09 2.55
N LYS A 132 19.62 1.34 2.43
CA LYS A 132 20.80 1.72 1.64
C LYS A 132 22.03 0.98 2.17
N LEU A 133 22.35 1.11 3.45
CA LEU A 133 23.49 0.43 4.07
C LEU A 133 23.43 -1.09 3.91
N LYS A 134 22.24 -1.68 4.03
CA LYS A 134 22.06 -3.13 3.94
C LYS A 134 22.14 -3.65 2.51
N ASN A 135 21.48 -2.97 1.57
CA ASN A 135 21.16 -3.51 0.24
C ASN A 135 21.95 -2.84 -0.89
N TRP A 136 22.45 -1.62 -0.73
CA TRP A 136 23.20 -0.91 -1.77
C TRP A 136 24.71 -1.05 -1.51
N LYS A 137 25.38 -1.86 -2.34
CA LYS A 137 26.81 -2.17 -2.28
C LYS A 137 27.52 -1.64 -3.53
N PRO A 138 28.87 -1.55 -3.56
CA PRO A 138 29.59 -1.03 -4.73
C PRO A 138 29.23 -1.72 -6.06
N GLU A 139 28.92 -3.01 -6.02
CA GLU A 139 28.48 -3.80 -7.17
C GLU A 139 27.02 -3.53 -7.59
N THR A 140 26.19 -2.95 -6.72
CA THR A 140 24.75 -2.77 -6.95
C THR A 140 24.47 -1.82 -8.10
N GLY A 141 25.24 -0.73 -8.24
CA GLY A 141 25.07 0.23 -9.34
C GLY A 141 25.14 -0.45 -10.73
N PRO A 142 26.24 -1.13 -11.07
CA PRO A 142 26.37 -1.90 -12.30
C PRO A 142 25.27 -2.97 -12.49
N GLN A 143 24.87 -3.66 -11.42
CA GLN A 143 23.80 -4.67 -11.48
C GLN A 143 22.44 -4.05 -11.82
N MET A 144 22.14 -2.87 -11.25
CA MET A 144 20.92 -2.11 -11.54
C MET A 144 20.91 -1.58 -12.97
N LEU A 145 22.06 -1.14 -13.50
CA LEU A 145 22.17 -0.74 -14.91
C LEU A 145 21.94 -1.92 -15.86
N ARG A 146 22.49 -3.10 -15.57
CA ARG A 146 22.20 -4.32 -16.36
C ARG A 146 20.72 -4.69 -16.32
N LEU A 147 20.09 -4.56 -15.14
CA LEU A 147 18.65 -4.79 -14.99
C LEU A 147 17.81 -3.77 -15.78
N LYS A 148 18.22 -2.49 -15.77
CA LYS A 148 17.63 -1.42 -16.58
C LYS A 148 17.63 -1.78 -18.07
N GLU A 149 18.77 -2.25 -18.59
CA GLU A 149 18.90 -2.69 -19.98
C GLU A 149 17.96 -3.85 -20.32
N GLU A 150 17.74 -4.78 -19.39
CA GLU A 150 16.80 -5.87 -19.60
C GLU A 150 15.35 -5.40 -19.58
N PHE A 151 14.98 -4.52 -18.63
CA PHE A 151 13.66 -3.93 -18.59
C PHE A 151 13.34 -3.09 -19.82
N ALA A 152 14.34 -2.42 -20.42
CA ALA A 152 14.16 -1.65 -21.64
C ALA A 152 13.69 -2.49 -22.84
N LYS A 153 14.00 -3.81 -22.85
CA LYS A 153 13.59 -4.74 -23.91
C LYS A 153 12.13 -5.20 -23.79
N LEU A 154 11.49 -4.99 -22.64
CA LEU A 154 10.10 -5.36 -22.41
C LEU A 154 9.15 -4.48 -23.23
N GLY A 155 7.90 -4.92 -23.38
CA GLY A 155 6.83 -4.15 -24.02
C GLY A 155 6.53 -2.81 -23.31
N GLU A 156 5.58 -2.04 -23.82
CA GLU A 156 5.21 -0.74 -23.24
C GLU A 156 4.56 -0.89 -21.85
N ASN A 157 3.73 -1.92 -21.67
CA ASN A 157 3.00 -2.21 -20.43
C ASN A 157 3.33 -3.63 -19.92
N PRO A 158 4.53 -3.87 -19.35
CA PRO A 158 4.92 -5.21 -18.95
C PRO A 158 4.10 -5.71 -17.76
N SER A 159 3.81 -7.01 -17.74
CA SER A 159 3.18 -7.68 -16.61
C SER A 159 4.17 -7.89 -15.46
N LYS A 160 3.64 -8.28 -14.29
CA LYS A 160 4.48 -8.64 -13.13
C LYS A 160 5.41 -9.81 -13.45
N GLU A 161 4.88 -10.79 -14.16
CA GLU A 161 5.58 -12.01 -14.58
C GLU A 161 6.70 -11.67 -15.55
N GLU A 162 6.48 -10.73 -16.49
CA GLU A 162 7.52 -10.26 -17.41
C GLU A 162 8.68 -9.56 -16.67
N TYR A 163 8.37 -8.69 -15.72
CA TYR A 163 9.40 -8.08 -14.85
C TYR A 163 10.15 -9.13 -14.01
N GLU A 164 9.44 -10.11 -13.47
CA GLU A 164 10.04 -11.17 -12.67
C GLU A 164 10.96 -12.06 -13.50
N VAL A 165 10.55 -12.44 -14.71
CA VAL A 165 11.38 -13.22 -15.65
C VAL A 165 12.64 -12.44 -16.03
N ALA A 166 12.51 -11.15 -16.39
CA ALA A 166 13.64 -10.30 -16.71
C ALA A 166 14.63 -10.17 -15.53
N LEU A 167 14.12 -10.00 -14.31
CA LEU A 167 14.96 -9.94 -13.11
C LEU A 167 15.69 -11.27 -12.86
N LYS A 168 15.00 -12.41 -13.01
CA LYS A 168 15.59 -13.74 -12.85
C LYS A 168 16.65 -14.03 -13.90
N LEU A 169 16.44 -13.59 -15.14
CA LEU A 169 17.43 -13.69 -16.21
C LEU A 169 18.73 -12.96 -15.82
N VAL A 170 18.62 -11.69 -15.43
CA VAL A 170 19.78 -10.87 -15.01
C VAL A 170 20.46 -11.46 -13.77
N ALA A 171 19.69 -11.95 -12.79
CA ALA A 171 20.25 -12.63 -11.62
C ALA A 171 21.09 -13.86 -12.01
N THR A 172 20.62 -14.62 -13.01
CA THR A 172 21.29 -15.81 -13.52
C THR A 172 22.57 -15.46 -14.29
N GLU A 173 22.50 -14.46 -15.17
CA GLU A 173 23.67 -13.94 -15.91
C GLU A 173 24.79 -13.46 -14.97
N LEU A 174 24.41 -12.81 -13.88
CA LEU A 174 25.34 -12.28 -12.87
C LEU A 174 25.75 -13.33 -11.82
N ASN A 175 25.18 -14.55 -11.89
CA ASN A 175 25.39 -15.62 -10.92
C ASN A 175 25.14 -15.19 -9.45
N ILE A 176 24.04 -14.47 -9.22
CA ILE A 176 23.59 -14.00 -7.89
C ILE A 176 22.15 -14.44 -7.59
N GLY A 177 21.80 -14.51 -6.31
CA GLY A 177 20.41 -14.75 -5.93
C GLY A 177 19.51 -13.56 -6.24
N ALA A 178 18.29 -13.80 -6.73
CA ALA A 178 17.32 -12.75 -7.13
C ALA A 178 17.06 -11.69 -6.03
N GLY A 179 17.11 -12.09 -4.75
CA GLY A 179 16.98 -11.16 -3.61
C GLY A 179 18.02 -10.03 -3.61
N LYS A 180 19.21 -10.26 -4.19
CA LYS A 180 20.26 -9.25 -4.36
C LYS A 180 19.90 -8.17 -5.39
N LEU A 181 18.94 -8.42 -6.27
CA LEU A 181 18.38 -7.42 -7.19
C LEU A 181 17.06 -6.84 -6.68
N ILE A 182 16.21 -7.67 -6.06
CA ILE A 182 14.87 -7.27 -5.59
C ILE A 182 14.94 -6.15 -4.54
N HIS A 183 15.82 -6.26 -3.53
CA HIS A 183 15.88 -5.26 -2.47
C HIS A 183 16.45 -3.92 -2.94
N PRO A 184 17.57 -3.89 -3.72
CA PRO A 184 18.03 -2.64 -4.34
C PRO A 184 17.03 -2.05 -5.31
N LEU A 185 16.35 -2.87 -6.11
CA LEU A 185 15.32 -2.38 -7.03
C LEU A 185 14.19 -1.70 -6.28
N ARG A 186 13.67 -2.32 -5.20
CA ARG A 186 12.67 -1.68 -4.32
C ARG A 186 13.17 -0.33 -3.82
N LEU A 187 14.40 -0.29 -3.30
CA LEU A 187 14.98 0.94 -2.79
C LEU A 187 15.05 1.99 -3.91
N ALA A 188 15.52 1.62 -5.11
CA ALA A 188 15.64 2.51 -6.26
C ALA A 188 14.29 3.12 -6.67
N VAL A 189 13.23 2.30 -6.77
CA VAL A 189 11.92 2.76 -7.28
C VAL A 189 11.02 3.38 -6.23
N SER A 190 11.23 3.11 -4.94
CA SER A 190 10.34 3.59 -3.87
C SER A 190 11.01 4.48 -2.84
N GLY A 191 12.33 4.44 -2.71
CA GLY A 191 13.06 5.05 -1.60
C GLY A 191 12.82 4.39 -0.23
N MET A 192 11.97 3.37 -0.16
CA MET A 192 11.42 2.84 1.09
C MET A 192 11.89 1.40 1.37
N PRO A 193 11.99 1.00 2.65
CA PRO A 193 12.40 -0.37 3.04
C PRO A 193 11.32 -1.41 2.73
N ALA A 194 10.05 -0.98 2.72
CA ALA A 194 8.88 -1.84 2.67
C ALA A 194 7.78 -1.20 1.81
N GLY A 195 6.80 -2.02 1.42
CA GLY A 195 5.69 -1.62 0.55
C GLY A 195 4.96 -2.85 0.00
N PRO A 196 4.19 -2.70 -1.08
CA PRO A 196 3.59 -3.81 -1.80
C PRO A 196 4.68 -4.64 -2.50
N GLY A 197 4.30 -5.71 -3.21
CA GLY A 197 5.25 -6.49 -4.00
C GLY A 197 6.06 -5.59 -4.93
N VAL A 198 7.35 -5.86 -5.13
CA VAL A 198 8.17 -4.97 -5.97
C VAL A 198 7.61 -4.89 -7.38
N TYR A 199 7.15 -6.01 -7.94
CA TYR A 199 6.54 -6.08 -9.26
C TYR A 199 5.20 -5.33 -9.34
N ASP A 200 4.41 -5.27 -8.26
CA ASP A 200 3.24 -4.37 -8.20
C ASP A 200 3.66 -2.92 -8.40
N ILE A 201 4.74 -2.50 -7.73
CA ILE A 201 5.26 -1.14 -7.85
C ILE A 201 5.68 -0.86 -9.30
N LEU A 202 6.42 -1.78 -9.95
CA LEU A 202 6.90 -1.56 -11.31
C LEU A 202 5.74 -1.44 -12.31
N VAL A 203 4.74 -2.30 -12.20
CA VAL A 203 3.56 -2.27 -13.08
C VAL A 203 2.77 -0.99 -12.89
N ILE A 204 2.56 -0.56 -11.64
CA ILE A 204 1.81 0.67 -11.35
C ILE A 204 2.58 1.90 -11.85
N LEU A 205 3.89 1.99 -11.59
CA LEU A 205 4.72 3.11 -12.05
C LEU A 205 4.87 3.14 -13.57
N GLY A 206 4.83 1.97 -14.22
CA GLY A 206 5.14 1.81 -15.63
C GLY A 206 6.64 1.68 -15.90
N LYS A 207 6.96 1.24 -17.12
CA LYS A 207 8.32 0.90 -17.54
C LYS A 207 9.25 2.11 -17.55
N GLU A 208 8.82 3.23 -18.14
CA GLU A 208 9.67 4.41 -18.29
C GLU A 208 10.06 5.01 -16.93
N GLU A 209 9.07 5.21 -16.05
CA GLU A 209 9.32 5.74 -14.71
C GLU A 209 10.19 4.78 -13.88
N THR A 210 9.98 3.47 -14.01
CA THR A 210 10.84 2.45 -13.39
C THR A 210 12.30 2.61 -13.83
N ILE A 211 12.55 2.70 -15.14
CA ILE A 211 13.90 2.87 -15.72
C ILE A 211 14.54 4.17 -15.25
N ASN A 212 13.79 5.28 -15.27
CA ASN A 212 14.26 6.59 -14.83
C ASN A 212 14.65 6.58 -13.35
N ARG A 213 13.86 5.93 -12.49
CA ARG A 213 14.16 5.81 -11.06
C ARG A 213 15.39 4.94 -10.78
N ILE A 214 15.56 3.86 -11.54
CA ILE A 214 16.78 3.04 -11.46
C ILE A 214 18.01 3.90 -11.79
N GLU A 215 17.98 4.62 -12.90
CA GLU A 215 19.09 5.48 -13.34
C GLU A 215 19.39 6.59 -12.34
N LYS A 216 18.35 7.26 -11.83
CA LYS A 216 18.50 8.28 -10.78
C LYS A 216 19.14 7.69 -9.54
N ALA A 217 18.67 6.54 -9.05
CA ALA A 217 19.22 5.88 -7.87
C ALA A 217 20.72 5.54 -8.04
N VAL A 218 21.12 4.99 -9.20
CA VAL A 218 22.53 4.70 -9.51
C VAL A 218 23.40 5.95 -9.51
N SER A 219 22.86 7.10 -9.93
CA SER A 219 23.63 8.35 -9.96
C SER A 219 23.89 8.99 -8.59
N ILE A 220 23.13 8.62 -7.56
CA ILE A 220 23.15 9.29 -6.24
C ILE A 220 23.47 8.38 -5.04
N LEU A 221 23.34 7.05 -5.20
CA LEU A 221 23.59 6.06 -4.14
C LEU A 221 24.92 5.35 -4.32
#